data_AF-A0A821ZLF0-F1
#
_entry.id   AF-A0A821ZLF0-F1
#
_cell.length_a   1.000
_cell.length_b   1.000
_cell.length_c   1.000
_cell.angle_alpha   90.00
_cell.angle_beta   90.00
_cell.angle_gamma   90.00
#
_symmetry.space_group_name_H-M   'P 1'
#
loop_
_entity.id
_entity.type
_entity.pdbx_description
1 polymer ?
#
loop_
_entity_poly.entity_id
_entity_poly.type
_entity_poly.pdbx_seq_one_letter_code
_entity_poly.pdbx_strand_id
1 'polypeptide(L)'
;NFGGDLVIDIHGHGDGNYTMIGYLLTGAHLNRDVFNTLSVITSIEPLCGSNRNECIRGNSSFGTALELNGLSIVYPSLAHPKPGSIDFLSGGFITRNYISRINAIQTELPISMRTAANRLDNAKKYAQAIVDYIQRNSLLRSSTTR
;
A
#
# COMPACT_ATOMS: atom_id res chain seq x y z
N ASN A 1 11.38 18.13 -3.29
CA ASN A 1 12.21 17.07 -2.69
C ASN A 1 11.27 16.07 -2.04
N PHE A 2 11.02 14.92 -2.70
CA PHE A 2 10.15 13.86 -2.21
C PHE A 2 10.83 13.20 -1.00
N GLY A 3 10.12 12.90 0.08
CA GLY A 3 10.70 12.33 1.31
C GLY A 3 11.21 10.88 1.16
N GLY A 4 12.18 10.66 0.26
CA GLY A 4 12.79 9.39 -0.09
C GLY A 4 12.27 8.81 -1.41
N ASP A 5 13.11 8.00 -2.07
CA ASP A 5 12.73 7.21 -3.23
C ASP A 5 11.63 6.20 -2.86
N LEU A 6 10.84 5.76 -3.85
CA LEU A 6 9.79 4.76 -3.70
C LEU A 6 10.08 3.55 -4.60
N VAL A 7 10.03 2.36 -4.02
CA VAL A 7 10.04 1.09 -4.75
C VAL A 7 8.71 0.37 -4.55
N ILE A 8 8.15 -0.11 -5.67
CA ILE A 8 6.95 -0.91 -5.69
C ILE A 8 7.32 -2.30 -6.22
N ASP A 9 7.14 -3.31 -5.37
CA ASP A 9 7.39 -4.72 -5.65
C ASP A 9 6.08 -5.41 -6.03
N ILE A 10 5.91 -5.78 -7.30
CA ILE A 10 4.62 -6.26 -7.85
C ILE A 10 4.64 -7.78 -8.01
N HIS A 11 3.74 -8.43 -7.30
CA HIS A 11 3.52 -9.88 -7.29
C HIS A 11 2.08 -10.23 -7.65
N GLY A 12 1.80 -11.53 -7.69
CA GLY A 12 0.44 -12.03 -7.80
C GLY A 12 0.23 -13.25 -6.93
N HIS A 13 -0.98 -13.34 -6.36
CA HIS A 13 -1.42 -14.49 -5.58
C HIS A 13 -2.60 -15.19 -6.26
N GLY A 14 -2.87 -16.42 -5.81
CA GLY A 14 -3.94 -17.27 -6.32
C GLY A 14 -5.19 -17.33 -5.44
N ASP A 15 -5.18 -16.69 -4.27
CA ASP A 15 -6.29 -16.75 -3.30
C ASP A 15 -7.25 -15.56 -3.43
N GLY A 16 -8.55 -15.83 -3.58
CA GLY A 16 -9.59 -14.81 -3.62
C GLY A 16 -9.49 -13.77 -4.74
N ASN A 17 -10.31 -12.73 -4.63
CA ASN A 17 -10.40 -11.63 -5.60
C ASN A 17 -10.24 -10.27 -4.91
N TYR A 18 -9.07 -10.05 -4.34
CA TYR A 18 -8.71 -8.83 -3.62
C TYR A 18 -7.21 -8.60 -3.78
N THR A 19 -6.76 -7.35 -3.74
CA THR A 19 -5.33 -6.98 -3.75
C THR A 19 -4.83 -6.83 -2.33
N MET A 20 -3.60 -7.27 -2.04
CA MET A 20 -2.95 -7.05 -0.74
C MET A 20 -1.75 -6.11 -0.89
N ILE A 21 -1.64 -5.13 0.01
CA ILE A 21 -0.57 -4.13 0.02
C ILE A 21 0.30 -4.35 1.27
N GLY A 22 1.48 -4.93 1.07
CA GLY A 22 2.42 -5.28 2.12
C GLY A 22 3.35 -4.12 2.49
N TYR A 23 3.30 -3.71 3.76
CA TYR A 23 4.17 -2.68 4.34
C TYR A 23 5.07 -3.21 5.48
N LEU A 24 5.37 -4.51 5.49
CA LEU A 24 5.94 -5.28 6.61
C LEU A 24 5.03 -5.35 7.85
N LEU A 25 3.74 -5.12 7.66
CA LEU A 25 2.72 -5.24 8.68
C LEU A 25 1.95 -6.55 8.49
N THR A 26 1.94 -7.40 9.51
CA THR A 26 1.15 -8.64 9.48
C THR A 26 -0.35 -8.31 9.48
N GLY A 27 -1.19 -9.23 9.02
CA GLY A 27 -2.65 -9.07 9.13
C GLY A 27 -3.09 -8.86 10.58
N ALA A 28 -2.42 -9.52 11.53
CA ALA A 28 -2.58 -9.30 12.96
C ALA A 28 -2.27 -7.85 13.39
N HIS A 29 -1.22 -7.23 12.86
CA HIS A 29 -0.91 -5.83 13.13
C HIS A 29 -2.05 -4.92 12.68
N LEU A 30 -2.54 -5.13 11.44
CA LEU A 30 -3.61 -4.33 10.83
C LEU A 30 -4.95 -4.52 11.55
N ASN A 31 -5.32 -5.76 11.86
CA ASN A 31 -6.61 -6.08 12.48
C ASN A 31 -6.74 -5.51 13.90
N ARG A 32 -5.64 -5.52 14.66
CA ARG A 32 -5.58 -5.06 16.06
C ARG A 32 -5.15 -3.61 16.23
N ASP A 33 -4.89 -2.90 15.14
CA ASP A 33 -4.46 -1.49 15.14
C ASP A 33 -3.14 -1.22 15.90
N VAL A 34 -2.32 -2.25 16.13
CA VAL A 34 -1.06 -2.16 16.89
C VAL A 34 0.10 -1.57 16.06
N PHE A 35 -0.11 -1.37 14.76
CA PHE A 35 0.87 -0.72 13.89
C PHE A 35 1.10 0.76 14.19
N ASN A 36 0.30 1.39 15.06
CA ASN A 36 0.55 2.76 15.55
C ASN A 36 1.58 2.81 16.70
N THR A 37 2.06 1.66 17.19
CA THR A 37 3.06 1.60 18.27
C THR A 37 4.48 1.76 17.73
N LEU A 38 5.34 2.48 18.47
CA LEU A 38 6.73 2.77 18.05
C LEU A 38 7.59 1.51 17.84
N SER A 39 7.26 0.40 18.52
CA SER A 39 7.96 -0.88 18.37
C SER A 39 7.64 -1.62 17.08
N VAL A 40 6.59 -1.23 16.36
CA VAL A 40 6.24 -1.82 15.07
C VAL A 40 6.90 -1.03 13.96
N ILE A 41 7.69 -1.73 13.15
CA ILE A 41 8.42 -1.16 12.01
C ILE A 41 7.60 -1.38 10.74
N THR A 42 7.54 -0.35 9.88
CA THR A 42 6.98 -0.44 8.53
C THR A 42 7.97 0.06 7.48
N SER A 43 7.87 -0.46 6.26
CA SER A 43 8.72 -0.09 5.13
C SER A 43 8.40 1.28 4.51
N ILE A 44 7.42 2.00 5.03
CA ILE A 44 7.01 3.34 4.58
C ILE A 44 7.12 4.41 5.68
N GLU A 45 7.87 4.14 6.74
CA GLU A 45 8.09 5.09 7.84
C GLU A 45 8.51 6.51 7.39
N PRO A 46 9.53 6.65 6.51
CA PRO A 46 9.95 7.98 6.05
C PRO A 46 8.83 8.77 5.37
N LEU A 47 7.92 8.07 4.69
CA LEU A 47 6.75 8.64 4.04
C LEU A 47 5.64 9.00 5.05
N CYS A 48 5.36 8.15 6.02
CA CYS A 48 4.22 8.30 6.92
C CYS A 48 4.45 9.29 8.07
N GLY A 49 5.69 9.39 8.56
CA GLY A 49 5.97 10.10 9.81
C GLY A 49 5.06 9.59 10.94
N SER A 50 4.48 10.51 11.72
CA SER A 50 3.58 10.17 12.82
C SER A 50 2.17 9.76 12.40
N ASN A 51 1.75 9.98 11.15
CA ASN A 51 0.39 9.69 10.69
C ASN A 51 0.31 8.37 9.90
N ARG A 52 0.69 7.28 10.57
CA ARG A 52 0.66 5.91 10.01
C ARG A 52 -0.74 5.51 9.54
N ASN A 53 -1.78 5.84 10.29
CA ASN A 53 -3.15 5.46 9.95
C ASN A 53 -3.59 6.02 8.59
N GLU A 54 -3.35 7.32 8.35
CA GLU A 54 -3.72 7.97 7.09
C GLU A 54 -2.97 7.38 5.89
N CYS A 55 -1.69 7.05 6.06
CA CYS A 55 -0.84 6.55 4.99
C CYS A 55 -1.01 5.06 4.69
N ILE A 56 -1.32 4.24 5.71
CA ILE A 56 -1.47 2.79 5.53
C ILE A 56 -2.87 2.48 4.99
N ARG A 57 -3.90 3.15 5.49
CA ARG A 57 -5.30 2.79 5.19
C ARG A 57 -6.28 3.97 5.16
N GLY A 58 -5.80 5.20 5.27
CA GLY A 58 -6.66 6.39 5.16
C GLY A 58 -6.84 6.84 3.72
N ASN A 59 -7.27 8.09 3.56
CA ASN A 59 -7.59 8.66 2.26
C ASN A 59 -6.35 8.81 1.34
N SER A 60 -5.18 8.93 1.95
CA SER A 60 -3.88 9.11 1.28
C SER A 60 -3.12 7.80 1.10
N SER A 61 -3.70 6.67 1.51
CA SER A 61 -3.07 5.36 1.37
C SER A 61 -3.02 4.88 -0.07
N PHE A 62 -2.04 4.02 -0.37
CA PHE A 62 -1.90 3.44 -1.70
C PHE A 62 -3.08 2.53 -2.05
N GLY A 63 -3.61 1.77 -1.08
CA GLY A 63 -4.81 0.96 -1.27
C GLY A 63 -6.02 1.81 -1.69
N THR A 64 -6.22 2.96 -1.05
CA THR A 64 -7.30 3.89 -1.44
C THR A 64 -7.09 4.45 -2.86
N ALA A 65 -5.85 4.79 -3.23
CA ALA A 65 -5.56 5.27 -4.58
C ALA A 65 -5.87 4.21 -5.65
N LEU A 66 -5.56 2.94 -5.38
CA LEU A 66 -5.87 1.82 -6.27
C LEU A 66 -7.39 1.64 -6.44
N GLU A 67 -8.15 1.67 -5.35
CA GLU A 67 -9.61 1.52 -5.40
C GLU A 67 -10.30 2.66 -6.14
N LEU A 68 -9.86 3.89 -5.92
CA LEU A 68 -10.41 5.06 -6.63
C LEU A 68 -10.11 5.02 -8.13
N ASN A 69 -9.07 4.31 -8.55
CA ASN A 69 -8.75 4.04 -9.95
C ASN A 69 -9.44 2.79 -10.50
N GLY A 70 -10.36 2.18 -9.74
CA GLY A 70 -11.21 1.09 -10.20
C GLY A 70 -10.58 -0.30 -10.06
N LEU A 71 -9.60 -0.48 -9.18
CA LEU A 71 -9.16 -1.81 -8.75
C LEU A 71 -10.06 -2.30 -7.63
N SER A 72 -10.62 -3.51 -7.79
CA SER A 72 -11.59 -4.05 -6.81
C SER A 72 -10.91 -4.62 -5.57
N ILE A 73 -11.41 -4.22 -4.41
CA ILE A 73 -11.07 -4.64 -3.03
C ILE A 73 -9.56 -4.66 -2.78
N VAL A 74 -9.06 -3.65 -2.07
CA VAL A 74 -7.63 -3.52 -1.77
C VAL A 74 -7.42 -3.43 -0.26
N TYR A 75 -6.63 -4.35 0.30
CA TYR A 75 -6.28 -4.34 1.71
C TYR A 75 -4.83 -3.89 1.94
N PRO A 76 -4.54 -3.03 2.91
CA PRO A 76 -5.48 -2.12 3.57
C PRO A 76 -5.77 -0.87 2.71
N SER A 77 -7.00 -0.36 2.78
CA SER A 77 -7.47 0.89 2.18
C SER A 77 -8.49 1.59 3.08
N LEU A 78 -9.00 2.76 2.67
CA LEU A 78 -10.06 3.46 3.39
C LEU A 78 -11.37 2.65 3.43
N ALA A 79 -11.73 2.00 2.31
CA ALA A 79 -12.92 1.15 2.25
C ALA A 79 -12.70 -0.21 2.91
N HIS A 80 -11.47 -0.73 2.87
CA HIS A 80 -11.09 -2.04 3.36
C HIS A 80 -9.87 -1.96 4.31
N PRO A 81 -10.04 -1.38 5.52
CA PRO A 81 -8.91 -1.02 6.39
C PRO A 81 -8.20 -2.20 7.05
N LYS A 82 -8.82 -3.38 7.03
CA LYS A 82 -8.38 -4.56 7.78
C LYS A 82 -8.54 -5.81 6.92
N PRO A 83 -7.51 -6.68 6.85
CA PRO A 83 -7.59 -7.93 6.10
C PRO A 83 -8.55 -8.96 6.72
N GLY A 84 -8.91 -8.84 8.00
CA GLY A 84 -9.78 -9.81 8.66
C GLY A 84 -9.11 -11.19 8.73
N SER A 85 -9.78 -12.22 8.24
CA SER A 85 -9.30 -13.61 8.29
C SER A 85 -8.50 -14.05 7.06
N ILE A 86 -8.20 -13.16 6.11
CA ILE A 86 -7.41 -13.53 4.92
C ILE A 86 -5.95 -13.79 5.30
N ASP A 87 -5.30 -14.69 4.55
CA ASP A 87 -3.86 -14.97 4.67
C ASP A 87 -3.04 -13.82 4.08
N PHE A 88 -2.95 -12.73 4.85
CA PHE A 88 -2.40 -11.46 4.41
C PHE A 88 -0.88 -11.51 4.17
N LEU A 89 -0.48 -11.22 2.94
CA LEU A 89 0.92 -11.15 2.52
C LEU A 89 1.53 -9.79 2.88
N SER A 90 2.21 -9.76 4.02
CA SER A 90 2.75 -8.53 4.62
C SER A 90 3.94 -7.88 3.91
N GLY A 91 4.60 -8.59 2.97
CA GLY A 91 5.84 -8.15 2.34
C GLY A 91 6.99 -9.16 2.47
N GLY A 92 7.87 -9.17 1.47
CA GLY A 92 8.94 -10.14 1.30
C GLY A 92 10.36 -9.60 1.47
N PHE A 93 11.29 -10.20 0.72
CA PHE A 93 12.71 -9.87 0.79
C PHE A 93 13.00 -8.42 0.36
N ILE A 94 12.37 -7.94 -0.71
CA ILE A 94 12.61 -6.60 -1.26
C ILE A 94 12.20 -5.53 -0.24
N THR A 95 10.98 -5.61 0.30
CA THR A 95 10.51 -4.65 1.31
C THR A 95 11.35 -4.66 2.59
N ARG A 96 11.94 -5.80 2.98
CA ARG A 96 12.86 -5.91 4.12
C ARG A 96 14.24 -5.29 3.87
N ASN A 97 14.83 -5.46 2.68
CA ASN A 97 16.19 -4.99 2.40
C ASN A 97 16.29 -3.48 2.17
N TYR A 98 15.19 -2.87 1.74
CA TYR A 98 15.11 -1.44 1.45
C TYR A 98 14.63 -0.59 2.63
N ILE A 99 14.22 -1.23 3.72
CA ILE A 99 13.84 -0.59 4.97
C ILE A 99 14.93 0.40 5.41
N SER A 100 14.53 1.58 5.90
CA SER A 100 15.39 2.72 6.30
C SER A 100 16.11 3.50 5.20
N ARG A 101 16.15 3.03 3.94
CA ARG A 101 16.82 3.74 2.84
C ARG A 101 15.84 4.38 1.87
N ILE A 102 14.80 3.64 1.52
CA ILE A 102 13.76 4.06 0.58
C ILE A 102 12.41 3.53 1.06
N ASN A 103 11.32 4.16 0.63
CA ASN A 103 9.98 3.66 0.91
C ASN A 103 9.75 2.43 0.02
N ALA A 104 9.28 1.32 0.59
CA ALA A 104 9.03 0.09 -0.15
C ALA A 104 7.62 -0.45 0.09
N ILE A 105 6.92 -0.80 -0.98
CA ILE A 105 5.56 -1.33 -0.96
C ILE A 105 5.55 -2.63 -1.77
N GLN A 106 5.00 -3.71 -1.21
CA GLN A 106 4.68 -4.90 -1.98
C GLN A 106 3.21 -4.87 -2.38
N THR A 107 2.88 -5.24 -3.61
CA THR A 107 1.50 -5.47 -4.03
C THR A 107 1.30 -6.88 -4.53
N GLU A 108 0.27 -7.54 -4.01
CA GLU A 108 -0.14 -8.88 -4.40
C GLU A 108 -1.44 -8.77 -5.17
N LEU A 109 -1.39 -8.99 -6.48
CA LEU A 109 -2.54 -8.86 -7.38
C LEU A 109 -3.24 -10.21 -7.59
N PRO A 110 -4.58 -10.29 -7.49
CA PRO A 110 -5.30 -11.54 -7.70
C PRO A 110 -5.25 -11.99 -9.17
N ILE A 111 -5.50 -13.27 -9.43
CA ILE A 111 -5.47 -13.83 -10.80
C ILE A 111 -6.43 -13.10 -11.74
N SER A 112 -7.62 -12.77 -11.26
CA SER A 112 -8.66 -12.03 -12.00
C SER A 112 -8.15 -10.75 -12.66
N MET A 113 -7.17 -10.09 -12.02
CA MET A 113 -6.60 -8.85 -12.52
C MET A 113 -5.51 -9.06 -13.57
N ARG A 114 -4.88 -10.24 -13.57
CA ARG A 114 -3.70 -10.56 -14.37
C ARG A 114 -4.01 -11.42 -15.61
N THR A 115 -5.29 -11.76 -15.83
CA THR A 115 -5.76 -12.46 -17.03
C THR A 115 -5.42 -11.67 -18.30
N ALA A 116 -5.29 -12.35 -19.44
CA ALA A 116 -4.99 -11.67 -20.71
C ALA A 116 -6.03 -10.59 -21.06
N ALA A 117 -7.31 -10.85 -20.74
CA ALA A 117 -8.40 -9.90 -20.98
C ALA A 117 -8.31 -8.63 -20.11
N ASN A 118 -7.90 -8.76 -18.84
CA ASN A 118 -7.96 -7.65 -17.89
C ASN A 118 -6.60 -6.95 -17.69
N ARG A 119 -5.48 -7.60 -18.04
CA ARG A 119 -4.13 -7.15 -17.69
C ARG A 119 -3.81 -5.74 -18.17
N LEU A 120 -4.14 -5.41 -19.43
CA LEU A 120 -3.80 -4.10 -19.98
C LEU A 120 -4.59 -2.98 -19.31
N ASP A 121 -5.89 -3.16 -19.12
CA ASP A 121 -6.74 -2.16 -18.47
C ASP A 121 -6.34 -1.96 -17.01
N ASN A 122 -6.12 -3.05 -16.28
CA ASN A 122 -5.66 -2.98 -14.89
C ASN A 122 -4.27 -2.37 -14.75
N ALA A 123 -3.35 -2.62 -15.70
CA ALA A 123 -2.03 -1.98 -15.68
C ALA A 123 -2.14 -0.46 -15.83
N LYS A 124 -3.05 0.04 -16.69
CA LYS A 124 -3.31 1.49 -16.83
C LYS A 124 -3.87 2.09 -15.54
N LYS A 125 -4.86 1.43 -14.95
CA LYS A 125 -5.45 1.85 -13.67
C LYS A 125 -4.44 1.86 -12.54
N TYR A 126 -3.60 0.82 -12.45
CA TYR A 126 -2.53 0.72 -11.47
C TYR A 126 -1.49 1.84 -11.67
N ALA A 127 -1.07 2.11 -12.91
CA ALA A 127 -0.15 3.20 -13.21
C ALA A 127 -0.72 4.57 -12.82
N GLN A 128 -2.00 4.83 -13.10
CA GLN A 128 -2.66 6.06 -12.67
C GLN A 128 -2.75 6.15 -11.14
N ALA A 129 -3.03 5.04 -10.46
CA ALA A 129 -3.06 4.99 -8.99
C ALA A 129 -1.69 5.36 -8.37
N ILE A 130 -0.56 4.97 -8.99
CA ILE A 130 0.77 5.40 -8.55
C ILE A 130 0.90 6.92 -8.65
N VAL A 131 0.49 7.50 -9.78
CA VAL A 131 0.55 8.96 -9.98
C VAL A 131 -0.29 9.69 -8.94
N ASP A 132 -1.53 9.25 -8.74
CA ASP A 132 -2.46 9.85 -7.77
C ASP A 132 -1.92 9.72 -6.33
N TYR A 133 -1.35 8.56 -5.99
CA TYR A 133 -0.75 8.31 -4.68
C TYR A 133 0.42 9.25 -4.40
N ILE A 134 1.33 9.42 -5.37
CA ILE A 134 2.47 10.33 -5.26
C ILE A 134 1.97 11.78 -5.12
N GLN A 135 0.99 12.20 -5.91
CA GLN A 135 0.43 13.54 -5.85
C GLN A 135 -0.21 13.83 -4.49
N ARG A 136 -1.07 12.94 -3.97
CA ARG A 136 -1.70 13.10 -2.65
C ARG A 136 -0.68 13.25 -1.52
N ASN A 137 0.37 12.43 -1.54
CA ASN A 137 1.40 12.45 -0.49
C ASN A 137 2.39 13.62 -0.66
N SER A 138 2.52 14.19 -1.86
CA SER A 138 3.27 15.44 -2.06
C SER A 138 2.56 16.66 -1.46
N LEU A 139 1.22 16.69 -1.53
CA LEU A 139 0.40 17.80 -1.02
C LEU A 139 0.31 17.83 0.52
N LEU A 140 0.34 16.66 1.17
CA LEU A 140 0.32 16.54 2.63
C LEU A 140 1.52 17.19 3.33
N ARG A 141 2.65 17.39 2.65
CA ARG A 141 3.86 18.00 3.23
C ARG A 141 4.01 19.49 2.93
N SER A 142 3.35 20.01 1.90
CA SER A 142 3.28 21.44 1.64
C SER A 142 2.37 22.20 2.62
N SER A 143 1.49 21.51 3.35
CA SER A 143 0.62 22.12 4.36
C SER A 143 1.24 22.18 5.77
N THR A 144 2.39 21.55 6.00
CA THR A 144 3.07 21.52 7.31
C THR A 144 4.22 22.55 7.43
N THR A 145 4.37 23.45 6.46
CA THR A 145 5.41 24.52 6.45
C THR A 145 4.80 25.93 6.59
N ARG A 146 3.80 26.09 7.46
CA ARG A 146 3.34 27.41 7.91
C ARG A 146 3.42 27.53 9.41
#